data_AF-A0A379TCL3-F1
#
_entry.id   AF-A0A379TCL3-F1
#
_cell.length_a   1.000
_cell.length_b   1.000
_cell.length_c   1.000
_cell.angle_alpha   90.00
_cell.angle_beta   90.00
_cell.angle_gamma   90.00
#
_symmetry.space_group_name_H-M   'P 1'
#
loop_
_entity.id
_entity.type
_entity.pdbx_description
1 polymer ?
#
loop_
_entity_poly.entity_id
_entity_poly.type
_entity_poly.pdbx_seq_one_letter_code
_entity_poly.pdbx_strand_id
1 'polypeptide(L)' 'MQVDEQRLRFRDAMASLAAAVNIVTTAGHAGRCGITATAVCSVTDTPPSRDGMY' A
#
# COMPACT_ATOMS: atom_id res chain seq x y z
N MET A 1 6.48 -16.93 21.59
CA MET A 1 7.80 -16.30 21.39
C MET A 1 8.45 -16.60 20.03
N GLN A 2 8.02 -17.62 19.25
CA GLN A 2 8.56 -17.87 17.90
C GLN A 2 7.91 -16.98 16.80
N VAL A 3 6.63 -16.67 16.92
CA VAL A 3 5.88 -15.83 15.95
C VAL A 3 6.36 -14.38 15.96
N ASP A 4 6.70 -13.83 17.12
CA ASP A 4 7.15 -12.44 17.26
C ASP A 4 8.53 -12.24 16.62
N GLU A 5 9.42 -13.22 16.76
CA GLU A 5 10.75 -13.21 16.15
C GLU A 5 10.67 -13.26 14.62
N GLN A 6 9.78 -14.10 14.06
CA GLN A 6 9.55 -14.16 12.61
C GLN A 6 8.99 -12.83 12.06
N ARG A 7 8.10 -12.17 12.80
CA ARG A 7 7.55 -10.85 12.44
C ARG A 7 8.63 -9.76 12.41
N LEU A 8 9.52 -9.76 13.39
CA LEU A 8 10.63 -8.80 13.45
C LEU A 8 11.57 -8.99 12.26
N ARG A 9 12.03 -10.23 12.01
CA ARG A 9 12.91 -10.55 10.88
C ARG A 9 12.31 -10.16 9.52
N PHE A 10 11.00 -10.39 9.34
CA PHE A 10 10.30 -9.97 8.12
C PHE A 10 10.30 -8.45 7.96
N ARG A 11 10.02 -7.70 9.04
CA ARG A 11 10.02 -6.24 9.00
C ARG A 11 11.41 -5.67 8.73
N ASP A 12 12.44 -6.24 9.35
CA ASP A 12 13.83 -5.82 9.15
C ASP A 12 14.27 -6.06 7.70
N ALA A 13 13.90 -7.21 7.12
CA ALA A 13 14.14 -7.47 5.71
C ALA A 13 13.43 -6.43 4.81
N MET A 14 12.15 -6.14 5.06
CA MET A 14 11.39 -5.14 4.30
C MET A 14 11.91 -3.70 4.48
N ALA A 15 12.54 -3.37 5.62
CA ALA A 15 13.13 -2.05 5.86
C ALA A 15 14.33 -1.77 4.93
N SER A 16 15.01 -2.81 4.44
CA SER A 16 16.09 -2.70 3.46
C SER A 16 15.62 -2.56 2.01
N LEU A 17 14.32 -2.74 1.74
CA LEU A 17 13.75 -2.60 0.41
C LEU A 17 13.34 -1.14 0.15
N ALA A 18 14.04 -0.46 -0.75
CA ALA A 18 13.66 0.88 -1.16
C ALA A 18 12.29 0.88 -1.89
N ALA A 19 11.40 1.79 -1.51
CA ALA A 19 10.07 1.93 -2.09
C ALA A 19 9.73 3.41 -2.32
N ALA A 20 8.95 3.70 -3.36
CA ALA A 20 8.48 5.04 -3.64
C ALA A 20 7.47 5.51 -2.57
N VAL A 21 7.53 6.78 -2.18
CA VAL A 21 6.60 7.39 -1.21
C VAL A 21 5.43 8.03 -1.94
N ASN A 22 4.21 7.63 -1.59
CA ASN A 22 2.97 8.12 -2.19
C ASN A 22 2.06 8.70 -1.11
N ILE A 23 1.38 9.81 -1.40
CA ILE A 23 0.32 10.34 -0.55
C ILE A 23 -1.01 9.87 -1.15
N VAL A 24 -1.66 8.92 -0.48
CA VAL A 24 -2.98 8.42 -0.86
C VAL A 24 -4.01 9.28 -0.17
N THR A 25 -4.91 9.91 -0.94
CA THR A 25 -5.96 10.78 -0.41
C THR A 25 -7.34 10.25 -0.78
N THR A 26 -8.32 10.52 0.08
CA THR A 26 -9.74 10.33 -0.22
C THR A 26 -10.50 11.60 0.11
N ALA A 27 -11.52 11.88 -0.67
CA ALA A 27 -12.46 12.97 -0.46
C ALA A 27 -13.86 12.41 -0.76
N GLY A 28 -14.46 11.79 0.26
CA GLY A 28 -15.80 11.21 0.19
C GLY A 28 -16.79 11.94 1.09
N HIS A 29 -18.02 11.44 1.15
CA HIS A 29 -19.06 11.97 2.04
C HIS A 29 -18.63 11.93 3.52
N ALA A 30 -17.72 11.01 3.88
CA ALA A 30 -17.13 10.91 5.22
C ALA A 30 -16.02 11.94 5.50
N GLY A 31 -15.72 12.84 4.55
CA GLY A 31 -14.69 13.86 4.68
C GLY A 31 -13.42 13.58 3.88
N ARG A 32 -12.38 14.39 4.14
CA ARG A 32 -11.06 14.25 3.52
C ARG A 32 -10.10 13.57 4.48
N CYS A 33 -9.41 12.53 4.02
CA CYS A 33 -8.29 11.97 4.76
C CYS A 33 -7.15 11.58 3.82
N GLY A 34 -5.94 11.46 4.38
CA GLY A 34 -4.76 11.09 3.62
C GLY A 34 -3.80 10.26 4.45
N ILE A 35 -3.08 9.35 3.78
CA ILE A 35 -2.03 8.52 4.37
C ILE A 35 -0.78 8.54 3.50
N THR A 36 0.38 8.42 4.14
CA THR A 36 1.64 8.14 3.46
C THR A 36 1.75 6.63 3.25
N ALA A 37 1.89 6.20 2.00
CA ALA A 37 1.98 4.79 1.62
C ALA A 37 3.19 4.53 0.74
N THR A 38 3.93 3.47 1.08
CA THR A 38 5.02 2.92 0.24
C THR A 38 4.67 1.57 -0.38
N ALA A 39 3.67 0.87 0.18
CA ALA A 39 3.16 -0.40 -0.32
C ALA A 39 2.11 -0.19 -1.42
N VAL A 40 2.52 0.33 -2.57
CA VAL A 40 1.68 0.50 -3.76
C VAL A 40 2.29 -0.23 -4.96
N CYS A 41 1.45 -0.81 -5.83
CA CYS A 41 1.88 -1.45 -7.06
C CYS A 41 0.82 -1.29 -8.17
N SER A 42 1.28 -1.16 -9.42
CA SER A 42 0.39 -1.14 -10.58
C SER A 42 -0.11 -2.55 -10.90
N VAL A 43 -1.41 -2.69 -11.14
CA VAL A 43 -2.04 -4.00 -11.38
C VAL A 43 -2.30 -4.24 -12.88
N THR A 44 -2.67 -3.21 -13.65
CA THR A 44 -2.98 -3.34 -15.09
C THR A 44 -2.81 -2.00 -15.81
N ASP A 45 -2.47 -2.02 -17.09
CA ASP A 45 -2.30 -0.86 -17.98
C ASP A 45 -3.55 -0.57 -18.84
N THR A 46 -4.42 -1.56 -19.08
CA THR A 46 -5.65 -1.41 -19.87
C THR A 46 -6.82 -2.22 -19.30
N PRO A 47 -7.84 -1.60 -18.67
CA PRO A 47 -7.89 -0.25 -18.09
C PRO A 47 -7.14 -0.20 -16.74
N PRO A 48 -6.58 0.96 -16.33
CA PRO A 48 -5.74 1.08 -15.15
C PRO A 48 -6.45 0.97 -13.79
N SER A 49 -7.72 0.56 -13.75
CA SER A 49 -8.45 0.22 -12.52
C SER A 49 -9.75 -0.44 -12.93
N ARG A 50 -9.92 -1.73 -12.59
CA ARG A 50 -11.16 -2.53 -12.71
C ARG A 50 -12.21 -1.94 -13.65
N ASP A 51 -12.23 -2.46 -14.88
CA ASP A 51 -13.43 -2.37 -15.70
C ASP A 51 -14.62 -2.95 -14.91
N GLY A 52 -15.70 -2.19 -14.88
CA GLY A 52 -16.84 -2.44 -14.00
C GLY A 52 -17.93 -1.40 -14.18
N MET A 53 -18.18 -0.99 -15.43
CA MET A 53 -19.58 -1.05 -15.85
C MET A 53 -19.91 -2.55 -15.97
N TYR A 54 -20.80 -3.01 -15.08
CA TYR A 54 -21.32 -4.38 -14.86
C TYR A 54 -20.54 -5.28 -13.90
#